data_AF-A0A958P9L5-F1
#
_entry.id   AF-A0A958P9L5-F1
#
_cell.length_a   1.000
_cell.length_b   1.000
_cell.length_c   1.000
_cell.angle_alpha   90.00
_cell.angle_beta   90.00
_cell.angle_gamma   90.00
#
_symmetry.space_group_name_H-M   'P 1'
#
loop_
_entity.id
_entity.type
_entity.pdbx_description
1 polymer ?
#
loop_
_entity_poly.entity_id
_entity_poly.type
_entity_poly.pdbx_seq_one_letter_code
_entity_poly.pdbx_strand_id
1 'polypeptide(L)'
;ERYESAAKIFDELLVQKPASEFDLIIMYNSAAAYEGMKDCKTAGRRYRQVGAAAAKNFPRIEAQALYRLSYAFECMSRPDKVIATLNDVERRKQYLAPEVAQAEVPARLSSAYAQLGEIDTAQKYFKKAEMGIQQLQRQFRQRTDLDQLLARTYFFMGRVQDRNALPSAESYLKGLRFQQMHLIKAVEMDVQPWADKSAKSILQAYEDLWGYIAESEKQKSGESYQKLRAHVLEWAEGGLQALSELNSLRFPGAQESSTSRRMFSNLSNQESRFQKIVSKYAVSTPLTQEAESRQGIQRKGRVKSNSPSILETQALEQKQKKSSKR
;
A
#
# COMPACT_ATOMS: atom_id res chain seq x y z
N GLU A 1 -4.86 7.17 19.30
CA GLU A 1 -6.09 8.00 19.33
C GLU A 1 -7.28 7.07 19.60
N ARG A 2 -8.31 7.53 20.34
CA ARG A 2 -9.49 6.71 20.72
C ARG A 2 -10.65 6.89 19.73
N TYR A 3 -10.47 6.45 18.48
CA TYR A 3 -11.45 6.69 17.41
C TYR A 3 -12.80 6.01 17.63
N GLU A 4 -12.81 4.79 18.19
CA GLU A 4 -14.05 4.07 18.46
C GLU A 4 -14.96 4.81 19.45
N SER A 5 -14.38 5.33 20.53
CA SER A 5 -15.12 6.14 21.51
C SER A 5 -15.67 7.42 20.87
N ALA A 6 -14.88 8.08 20.03
CA ALA A 6 -15.32 9.28 19.32
C ALA A 6 -16.48 8.99 18.36
N ALA A 7 -16.41 7.90 17.59
CA ALA A 7 -17.48 7.49 16.68
C ALA A 7 -18.80 7.25 17.43
N LYS A 8 -18.76 6.53 18.57
CA LYS A 8 -19.94 6.29 19.42
C LYS A 8 -20.56 7.59 19.93
N ILE A 9 -19.74 8.50 20.46
CA ILE A 9 -20.22 9.80 20.97
C ILE A 9 -20.90 10.61 19.87
N PHE A 10 -20.30 10.71 18.68
CA PHE A 10 -20.92 11.48 17.60
C PHE A 10 -22.20 10.84 17.08
N ASP A 11 -22.30 9.52 17.09
CA ASP A 11 -23.50 8.80 16.68
C ASP A 11 -24.64 9.00 17.68
N GLU A 12 -24.34 8.94 18.97
CA GLU A 12 -25.30 9.25 20.03
C GLU A 12 -25.81 10.70 19.91
N LEU A 13 -24.91 11.66 19.62
CA LEU A 13 -25.30 13.05 19.43
C LEU A 13 -26.25 13.26 18.24
N LEU A 14 -26.03 12.54 17.13
CA LEU A 14 -26.91 12.60 15.95
C LEU A 14 -28.31 12.06 16.25
N VAL A 15 -28.43 11.09 17.16
CA VAL A 15 -29.73 10.53 17.58
C VAL A 15 -30.42 11.42 18.61
N GLN A 16 -29.67 11.94 19.58
CA GLN A 16 -30.22 12.75 20.69
C GLN A 16 -30.65 14.16 20.24
N LYS A 17 -29.98 14.73 19.24
CA LYS A 17 -30.22 16.10 18.77
C LYS A 17 -30.41 16.14 17.25
N PRO A 18 -31.48 15.53 16.70
CA PRO A 18 -31.72 15.55 15.27
C PRO A 18 -32.02 16.98 14.79
N ALA A 19 -31.55 17.32 13.58
CA ALA A 19 -31.76 18.59 12.91
C ALA A 19 -31.18 19.81 13.66
N SER A 20 -30.07 19.62 14.40
CA SER A 20 -29.35 20.75 15.01
C SER A 20 -28.52 21.50 13.98
N GLU A 21 -28.19 22.77 14.26
CA GLU A 21 -27.25 23.57 13.45
C GLU A 21 -25.85 22.93 13.36
N PHE A 22 -25.51 22.02 14.28
CA PHE A 22 -24.23 21.34 14.36
C PHE A 22 -24.20 19.99 13.63
N ASP A 23 -25.32 19.53 13.06
CA ASP A 23 -25.44 18.19 12.48
C ASP A 23 -24.37 17.90 11.42
N LEU A 24 -24.06 18.89 10.57
CA LEU A 24 -23.02 18.76 9.54
C LEU A 24 -21.63 18.53 10.16
N ILE A 25 -21.30 19.26 11.22
CA ILE A 25 -20.00 19.17 11.90
C ILE A 25 -19.91 17.84 12.67
N ILE A 26 -20.98 17.45 13.37
CA ILE A 26 -21.06 16.18 14.09
C ILE A 26 -20.90 15.01 13.11
N MET A 27 -21.62 15.04 11.98
CA MET A 27 -21.53 14.02 10.95
C MET A 27 -20.15 13.98 10.28
N TYR A 28 -19.54 15.14 10.02
CA TYR A 28 -18.18 15.24 9.49
C TYR A 28 -17.15 14.62 10.44
N ASN A 29 -17.24 14.93 11.74
CA ASN A 29 -16.32 14.39 12.75
C ASN A 29 -16.55 12.90 13.01
N SER A 30 -17.81 12.44 12.94
CA SER A 30 -18.11 11.01 12.97
C SER A 30 -17.47 10.31 11.76
N ALA A 31 -17.60 10.87 10.55
CA ALA A 31 -16.94 10.33 9.35
C ALA A 31 -15.42 10.24 9.54
N ALA A 32 -14.80 11.25 10.14
CA ALA A 32 -13.36 11.25 10.45
C ALA A 32 -12.97 10.19 11.48
N ALA A 33 -13.82 9.92 12.47
CA ALA A 33 -13.60 8.84 13.44
C ALA A 33 -13.65 7.46 12.75
N TYR A 34 -14.63 7.22 11.88
CA TYR A 34 -14.70 5.99 11.08
C TYR A 34 -13.52 5.84 10.10
N GLU A 35 -13.04 6.95 9.52
CA GLU A 35 -11.82 6.96 8.71
C GLU A 35 -10.62 6.50 9.56
N GLY A 36 -10.48 7.02 10.78
CA GLY A 36 -9.43 6.61 11.73
C GLY A 36 -9.52 5.14 12.17
N MET A 37 -10.74 4.57 12.19
CA MET A 37 -10.99 3.15 12.44
C MET A 37 -10.78 2.26 11.21
N LYS A 38 -10.44 2.84 10.04
CA LYS A 38 -10.35 2.14 8.75
C LYS A 38 -11.70 1.57 8.25
N ASP A 39 -12.83 1.98 8.83
CA ASP A 39 -14.16 1.70 8.26
C ASP A 39 -14.50 2.72 7.16
N CYS A 40 -13.81 2.54 6.05
CA CYS A 40 -13.86 3.44 4.91
C CYS A 40 -15.22 3.44 4.20
N LYS A 41 -16.02 2.37 4.37
CA LYS A 41 -17.39 2.32 3.85
C LYS A 41 -18.30 3.29 4.61
N THR A 42 -18.27 3.23 5.94
CA THR A 42 -19.07 4.12 6.79
C THR A 42 -18.58 5.56 6.68
N ALA A 43 -17.26 5.78 6.71
CA ALA A 43 -16.67 7.11 6.53
C ALA A 43 -17.09 7.73 5.19
N GLY A 44 -16.96 6.97 4.09
CA GLY A 44 -17.33 7.44 2.75
C GLY A 44 -18.82 7.77 2.61
N ARG A 45 -19.71 7.00 3.27
CA ARG A 45 -21.15 7.31 3.30
C ARG A 45 -21.42 8.64 4.01
N ARG A 46 -20.85 8.83 5.20
CA ARG A 46 -21.05 10.06 5.98
C ARG A 46 -20.45 11.29 5.32
N TYR A 47 -19.23 11.21 4.78
CA TYR A 47 -18.64 12.33 4.03
C TYR A 47 -19.47 12.72 2.80
N ARG A 48 -20.08 11.74 2.10
CA ARG A 48 -21.00 12.03 0.99
C ARG A 48 -22.26 12.76 1.48
N GLN A 49 -22.83 12.35 2.60
CA GLN A 49 -23.99 13.03 3.21
C GLN A 49 -23.65 14.47 3.60
N VAL A 50 -22.50 14.68 4.25
CA VAL A 50 -22.00 16.03 4.58
C VAL A 50 -21.81 16.87 3.32
N GLY A 51 -21.15 16.34 2.30
CA GLY A 51 -20.93 17.05 1.04
C GLY A 51 -22.24 17.44 0.34
N ALA A 52 -23.23 16.55 0.33
CA ALA A 52 -24.54 16.83 -0.27
C ALA A 52 -25.34 17.89 0.52
N ALA A 53 -25.35 17.80 1.84
CA ALA A 53 -26.09 18.72 2.69
C ALA A 53 -25.40 20.09 2.86
N ALA A 54 -24.06 20.14 2.76
CA ALA A 54 -23.28 21.37 2.78
C ALA A 54 -23.27 22.12 1.44
N ALA A 55 -23.76 21.49 0.36
CA ALA A 55 -23.67 22.03 -0.99
C ALA A 55 -24.27 23.44 -1.09
N LYS A 56 -23.51 24.37 -1.68
CA LYS A 56 -23.82 25.81 -1.85
C LYS A 56 -23.85 26.64 -0.56
N ASN A 57 -24.41 26.11 0.53
CA ASN A 57 -24.62 26.84 1.78
C ASN A 57 -23.35 26.90 2.64
N PHE A 58 -22.55 25.84 2.64
CA PHE A 58 -21.34 25.72 3.43
C PHE A 58 -20.16 25.24 2.57
N PRO A 59 -19.71 26.03 1.58
CA PRO A 59 -18.76 25.59 0.57
C PRO A 59 -17.40 25.14 1.14
N ARG A 60 -17.00 25.69 2.29
CA ARG A 60 -15.81 25.24 3.02
C ARG A 60 -15.95 23.83 3.59
N ILE A 61 -17.09 23.53 4.22
CA ILE A 61 -17.37 22.19 4.76
C ILE A 61 -17.52 21.20 3.60
N GLU A 62 -18.20 21.60 2.51
CA GLU A 62 -18.32 20.80 1.30
C GLU A 62 -16.94 20.43 0.72
N ALA A 63 -16.06 21.41 0.51
CA ALA A 63 -14.72 21.18 -0.03
C ALA A 63 -13.88 20.26 0.87
N GLN A 64 -13.94 20.45 2.19
CA GLN A 64 -13.24 19.60 3.16
C GLN A 64 -13.82 18.18 3.17
N ALA A 65 -15.14 18.03 3.14
CA ALA A 65 -15.81 16.73 3.11
C ALA A 65 -15.48 15.96 1.82
N LEU A 66 -15.45 16.62 0.66
CA LEU A 66 -15.02 16.02 -0.60
C LEU A 66 -13.53 15.63 -0.54
N TYR A 67 -12.68 16.49 0.00
CA TYR A 67 -11.26 16.17 0.19
C TYR A 67 -11.08 14.93 1.08
N ARG A 68 -11.83 14.80 2.17
CA ARG A 68 -11.78 13.62 3.05
C ARG A 68 -12.44 12.38 2.43
N LEU A 69 -13.51 12.55 1.68
CA LEU A 69 -14.17 11.48 0.93
C LEU A 69 -13.20 10.76 -0.02
N SER A 70 -12.28 11.50 -0.64
CA SER A 70 -11.26 10.89 -1.50
C SER A 70 -10.35 9.90 -0.76
N TYR A 71 -10.02 10.14 0.53
CA TYR A 71 -9.25 9.18 1.34
C TYR A 71 -10.05 7.90 1.61
N ALA A 72 -11.36 8.02 1.85
CA ALA A 72 -12.23 6.85 1.99
C ALA A 72 -12.27 6.02 0.69
N PHE A 73 -12.25 6.67 -0.48
CA PHE A 73 -12.17 5.96 -1.78
C PHE A 73 -10.81 5.31 -2.03
N GLU A 74 -9.70 5.93 -1.62
CA GLU A 74 -8.36 5.31 -1.68
C GLU A 74 -8.31 4.02 -0.85
N CYS A 75 -8.80 4.07 0.39
CA CYS A 75 -8.86 2.90 1.28
C CYS A 75 -9.73 1.75 0.72
N MET A 76 -10.74 2.08 -0.09
CA MET A 76 -11.56 1.09 -0.80
C MET A 76 -10.92 0.61 -2.12
N SER A 77 -9.69 1.02 -2.45
CA SER A 77 -9.02 0.71 -3.72
C SER A 77 -9.81 1.15 -4.94
N ARG A 78 -10.41 2.36 -4.91
CA ARG A 78 -11.25 2.88 -6.01
C ARG A 78 -10.69 4.17 -6.62
N PRO A 79 -9.59 4.10 -7.38
CA PRO A 79 -8.87 5.26 -7.92
C PRO A 79 -9.74 6.13 -8.86
N ASP A 80 -10.68 5.52 -9.58
CA ASP A 80 -11.68 6.20 -10.41
C ASP A 80 -12.47 7.26 -9.61
N LYS A 81 -12.97 6.87 -8.43
CA LYS A 81 -13.73 7.80 -7.57
C LYS A 81 -12.83 8.76 -6.82
N VAL A 82 -11.57 8.41 -6.57
CA VAL A 82 -10.58 9.36 -6.03
C VAL A 82 -10.40 10.50 -7.01
N ILE A 83 -10.14 10.20 -8.28
CA ILE A 83 -9.97 11.20 -9.35
C ILE A 83 -11.22 12.07 -9.49
N ALA A 84 -12.40 11.45 -9.60
CA ALA A 84 -13.65 12.21 -9.73
C ALA A 84 -13.85 13.18 -8.55
N THR A 85 -13.63 12.69 -7.32
CA THR A 85 -13.81 13.50 -6.11
C THR A 85 -12.76 14.61 -6.02
N LEU A 86 -11.49 14.33 -6.31
CA LEU A 86 -10.42 15.33 -6.26
C LEU A 86 -10.54 16.38 -7.38
N ASN A 87 -11.08 16.03 -8.54
CA ASN A 87 -11.43 17.01 -9.58
C ASN A 87 -12.54 17.96 -9.11
N ASP A 88 -13.54 17.46 -8.35
CA ASP A 88 -14.55 18.31 -7.73
C ASP A 88 -13.98 19.20 -6.61
N VAL A 89 -12.98 18.71 -5.88
CA VAL A 89 -12.22 19.49 -4.89
C VAL A 89 -11.40 20.59 -5.57
N GLU A 90 -10.72 20.31 -6.68
CA GLU A 90 -9.92 21.29 -7.43
C GLU A 90 -10.78 22.49 -7.89
N ARG A 91 -12.03 22.23 -8.31
CA ARG A 91 -13.00 23.29 -8.66
C ARG A 91 -13.40 24.17 -7.48
N ARG A 92 -13.13 23.73 -6.25
CA ARG A 92 -13.47 24.38 -4.97
C ARG A 92 -12.22 24.76 -4.16
N LYS A 93 -11.05 24.78 -4.79
CA LYS A 93 -9.76 24.97 -4.12
C LYS A 93 -9.64 26.25 -3.32
N GLN A 94 -10.40 27.31 -3.66
CA GLN A 94 -10.41 28.56 -2.88
C GLN A 94 -10.93 28.38 -1.44
N TYR A 95 -11.63 27.29 -1.15
CA TYR A 95 -12.15 26.97 0.18
C TYR A 95 -11.24 26.03 0.98
N LEU A 96 -10.09 25.64 0.43
CA LEU A 96 -9.11 24.79 1.07
C LEU A 96 -7.90 25.60 1.54
N ALA A 97 -7.14 25.00 2.46
CA ALA A 97 -5.84 25.55 2.83
C ALA A 97 -4.88 25.53 1.62
N PRO A 98 -3.98 26.52 1.48
CA PRO A 98 -3.08 26.61 0.32
C PRO A 98 -2.26 25.34 0.10
N GLU A 99 -1.75 24.72 1.16
CA GLU A 99 -0.97 23.49 1.07
C GLU A 99 -1.78 22.32 0.50
N VAL A 100 -3.06 22.24 0.86
CA VAL A 100 -3.97 21.21 0.35
C VAL A 100 -4.29 21.46 -1.12
N ALA A 101 -4.67 22.70 -1.45
CA ALA A 101 -5.09 23.09 -2.79
C ALA A 101 -3.95 23.04 -3.82
N GLN A 102 -2.75 23.49 -3.45
CA GLN A 102 -1.64 23.67 -4.37
C GLN A 102 -0.75 22.43 -4.47
N ALA A 103 -0.59 21.68 -3.39
CA ALA A 103 0.35 20.55 -3.33
C ALA A 103 -0.35 19.20 -3.10
N GLU A 104 -1.14 19.04 -2.03
CA GLU A 104 -1.69 17.72 -1.66
C GLU A 104 -2.68 17.18 -2.71
N VAL A 105 -3.64 18.00 -3.17
CA VAL A 105 -4.63 17.56 -4.16
C VAL A 105 -3.98 17.13 -5.49
N PRO A 106 -3.07 17.92 -6.10
CA PRO A 106 -2.35 17.47 -7.29
C PRO A 106 -1.49 16.22 -7.07
N ALA A 107 -0.80 16.09 -5.94
CA ALA A 107 0.01 14.90 -5.65
C ALA A 107 -0.85 13.63 -5.57
N ARG A 108 -2.02 13.74 -4.94
CA ARG A 108 -2.97 12.63 -4.81
C ARG A 108 -3.64 12.29 -6.14
N LEU A 109 -3.97 13.29 -6.97
CA LEU A 109 -4.39 13.06 -8.36
C LEU A 109 -3.31 12.32 -9.15
N SER A 110 -2.04 12.70 -9.01
CA SER A 110 -0.92 12.01 -9.66
C SER A 110 -0.89 10.52 -9.30
N SER A 111 -0.94 10.19 -8.01
CA SER A 111 -0.96 8.79 -7.56
C SER A 111 -2.18 8.04 -8.09
N ALA A 112 -3.37 8.64 -8.05
CA ALA A 112 -4.59 8.00 -8.51
C ALA A 112 -4.60 7.74 -10.04
N TYR A 113 -4.09 8.68 -10.85
CA TYR A 113 -3.91 8.47 -12.29
C TYR A 113 -2.85 7.39 -12.57
N ALA A 114 -1.75 7.36 -11.82
CA ALA A 114 -0.73 6.31 -11.96
C ALA A 114 -1.30 4.92 -11.66
N GLN A 115 -2.18 4.82 -10.66
CA GLN A 115 -2.90 3.58 -10.33
C GLN A 115 -3.84 3.09 -11.45
N LEU A 116 -4.34 4.00 -12.30
CA LEU A 116 -5.12 3.65 -13.49
C LEU A 116 -4.25 3.36 -14.73
N GLY A 117 -2.93 3.49 -14.63
CA GLY A 117 -2.01 3.34 -15.77
C GLY A 117 -1.87 4.59 -16.64
N GLU A 118 -2.52 5.70 -16.27
CA GLU A 118 -2.50 6.97 -16.99
C GLU A 118 -1.24 7.80 -16.64
N ILE A 119 -0.06 7.26 -16.99
CA ILE A 119 1.24 7.78 -16.53
C ILE A 119 1.50 9.22 -16.97
N ASP A 120 1.16 9.60 -18.20
CA ASP A 120 1.39 10.96 -18.70
C ASP A 120 0.57 11.99 -17.91
N THR A 121 -0.66 11.64 -17.57
CA THR A 121 -1.53 12.48 -16.75
C THR A 121 -1.04 12.54 -15.32
N ALA A 122 -0.58 11.41 -14.77
CA ALA A 122 0.06 11.37 -13.46
C ALA A 122 1.26 12.33 -13.39
N GLN A 123 2.18 12.26 -14.35
CA GLN A 123 3.35 13.15 -14.40
C GLN A 123 2.98 14.64 -14.48
N LYS A 124 1.92 15.00 -15.21
CA LYS A 124 1.43 16.39 -15.26
C LYS A 124 0.99 16.87 -13.87
N TYR A 125 0.23 16.05 -13.15
CA TYR A 125 -0.22 16.38 -11.80
C TYR A 125 0.92 16.37 -10.78
N PHE A 126 1.89 15.46 -10.92
CA PHE A 126 3.11 15.45 -10.11
C PHE A 126 3.88 16.77 -10.24
N LYS A 127 4.12 17.24 -11.47
CA LYS A 127 4.76 18.53 -11.73
C LYS A 127 3.97 19.69 -11.12
N LYS A 128 2.63 19.65 -11.21
CA LYS A 128 1.76 20.66 -10.58
C LYS A 128 1.91 20.66 -9.06
N ALA A 129 2.02 19.49 -8.43
CA ALA A 129 2.26 19.36 -7.00
C ALA A 129 3.61 19.97 -6.58
N GLU A 130 4.68 19.68 -7.32
CA GLU A 130 6.02 20.23 -7.07
C GLU A 130 6.05 21.76 -7.26
N MET A 131 5.36 22.29 -8.29
CA MET A 131 5.18 23.73 -8.44
C MET A 131 4.41 24.34 -7.26
N GLY A 132 3.41 23.64 -6.73
CA GLY A 132 2.68 24.05 -5.54
C GLY A 132 3.58 24.17 -4.32
N ILE A 133 4.47 23.20 -4.10
CA ILE A 133 5.48 23.26 -3.04
C ILE A 133 6.41 24.47 -3.19
N GLN A 134 6.88 24.75 -4.41
CA GLN A 134 7.71 25.93 -4.68
C GLN A 134 6.95 27.24 -4.40
N GLN A 135 5.64 27.28 -4.65
CA GLN A 135 4.81 28.44 -4.33
C GLN A 135 4.65 28.61 -2.81
N LEU A 136 4.43 27.53 -2.07
CA LEU A 136 4.36 27.55 -0.61
C LEU A 136 5.68 28.06 -0.02
N GLN A 137 6.82 27.58 -0.50
CA GLN A 137 8.15 28.05 -0.06
C GLN A 137 8.34 29.57 -0.18
N ARG A 138 7.74 30.20 -1.20
CA ARG A 138 7.84 31.65 -1.41
C ARG A 138 6.92 32.47 -0.50
N GLN A 139 5.91 31.85 0.12
CA GLN A 139 4.91 32.55 0.94
C GLN A 139 5.35 32.75 2.39
N PHE A 140 6.32 31.97 2.88
CA PHE A 140 6.71 31.99 4.30
C PHE A 140 7.98 32.82 4.52
N ARG A 141 7.94 33.66 5.57
CA ARG A 141 9.08 34.49 6.00
C ARG A 141 9.98 33.78 7.01
N GLN A 142 9.39 32.98 7.89
CA GLN A 142 10.12 32.24 8.92
C GLN A 142 10.40 30.80 8.45
N ARG A 143 11.65 30.37 8.60
CA ARG A 143 12.11 29.06 8.13
C ARG A 143 11.52 27.91 8.94
N THR A 144 11.41 28.05 10.27
CA THR A 144 10.90 26.97 11.14
C THR A 144 9.44 26.62 10.86
N ASP A 145 8.58 27.62 10.67
CA ASP A 145 7.17 27.40 10.33
C ASP A 145 7.02 26.76 8.95
N LEU A 146 7.87 27.18 8.01
CA LEU A 146 7.92 26.60 6.67
C LEU A 146 8.33 25.12 6.73
N ASP A 147 9.36 24.77 7.50
CA ASP A 147 9.84 23.40 7.59
C ASP A 147 8.76 22.47 8.21
N GLN A 148 8.06 22.95 9.24
CA GLN A 148 6.91 22.24 9.84
C GLN A 148 5.76 22.04 8.84
N LEU A 149 5.40 23.09 8.10
CA LEU A 149 4.36 23.01 7.09
C LEU A 149 4.75 22.03 5.98
N LEU A 150 5.94 22.17 5.40
CA LEU A 150 6.41 21.36 4.29
C LEU A 150 6.54 19.89 4.67
N ALA A 151 7.11 19.57 5.84
CA ALA A 151 7.21 18.19 6.31
C ALA A 151 5.82 17.53 6.45
N ARG A 152 4.85 18.29 6.99
CA ARG A 152 3.46 17.86 7.06
C ARG A 152 2.83 17.68 5.67
N THR A 153 3.02 18.65 4.77
CA THR A 153 2.45 18.61 3.41
C THR A 153 3.02 17.43 2.63
N TYR A 154 4.34 17.21 2.66
CA TYR A 154 4.97 16.06 2.03
C TYR A 154 4.45 14.72 2.58
N PHE A 155 4.22 14.62 3.89
CA PHE A 155 3.57 13.46 4.46
C PHE A 155 2.17 13.23 3.87
N PHE A 156 1.32 14.25 3.79
CA PHE A 156 -0.04 14.11 3.23
C PHE A 156 -0.07 13.91 1.71
N MET A 157 0.90 14.44 0.97
CA MET A 157 1.08 14.17 -0.46
C MET A 157 1.44 12.70 -0.72
N GLY A 158 2.27 12.12 0.14
CA GLY A 158 2.78 10.76 -0.01
C GLY A 158 2.03 9.69 0.79
N ARG A 159 1.03 10.05 1.59
CA ARG A 159 0.37 9.11 2.49
C ARG A 159 -0.21 7.92 1.73
N VAL A 160 0.27 6.72 2.06
CA VAL A 160 -0.30 5.45 1.62
C VAL A 160 -1.44 5.10 2.58
N GLN A 161 -2.65 4.90 2.04
CA GLN A 161 -3.78 4.44 2.84
C GLN A 161 -3.81 2.92 2.89
N ASP A 162 -4.14 2.39 4.07
CA ASP A 162 -4.39 0.96 4.23
C ASP A 162 -5.58 0.56 3.35
N ARG A 163 -5.40 -0.50 2.56
CA ARG A 163 -6.40 -0.94 1.59
C ARG A 163 -7.18 -2.12 2.12
N ASN A 164 -8.52 -2.03 2.05
CA ASN A 164 -9.40 -3.13 2.44
C ASN A 164 -9.55 -4.21 1.35
N ALA A 165 -9.10 -3.93 0.12
CA ALA A 165 -9.19 -4.83 -1.01
C ALA A 165 -7.82 -4.97 -1.69
N LEU A 166 -7.48 -6.20 -2.09
CA LEU A 166 -6.24 -6.53 -2.79
C LEU A 166 -6.23 -5.79 -4.15
N PRO A 167 -5.31 -4.83 -4.35
CA PRO A 167 -5.15 -4.18 -5.64
C PRO A 167 -4.38 -5.08 -6.62
N SER A 168 -4.40 -4.76 -7.92
CA SER A 168 -3.42 -5.34 -8.83
C SER A 168 -2.01 -4.86 -8.46
N ALA A 169 -1.02 -5.72 -8.68
CA ALA A 169 0.38 -5.41 -8.39
C ALA A 169 0.83 -4.14 -9.12
N GLU A 170 0.58 -4.11 -10.43
CA GLU A 170 0.88 -2.96 -11.28
C GLU A 170 0.27 -1.65 -10.73
N SER A 171 -1.03 -1.65 -10.38
CA SER A 171 -1.72 -0.45 -9.89
C SER A 171 -1.11 0.03 -8.57
N TYR A 172 -0.89 -0.88 -7.62
CA TYR A 172 -0.34 -0.55 -6.31
C TYR A 172 1.09 -0.01 -6.42
N LEU A 173 1.96 -0.71 -7.15
CA LEU A 173 3.37 -0.35 -7.31
C LEU A 173 3.53 0.98 -8.03
N LYS A 174 2.75 1.24 -9.08
CA LYS A 174 2.74 2.55 -9.75
C LYS A 174 2.32 3.67 -8.81
N GLY A 175 1.27 3.48 -8.01
CA GLY A 175 0.86 4.46 -7.00
C GLY A 175 1.95 4.71 -5.94
N LEU A 176 2.56 3.63 -5.44
CA LEU A 176 3.61 3.68 -4.43
C LEU A 176 4.80 4.52 -4.88
N ARG A 177 5.23 4.37 -6.14
CA ARG A 177 6.35 5.16 -6.71
C ARG A 177 6.17 6.66 -6.60
N PHE A 178 4.99 7.17 -6.94
CA PHE A 178 4.70 8.61 -6.83
C PHE A 178 4.57 9.05 -5.38
N GLN A 179 4.00 8.21 -4.52
CA GLN A 179 3.79 8.51 -3.11
C GLN A 179 5.10 8.57 -2.32
N GLN A 180 5.98 7.58 -2.50
CA GLN A 180 7.23 7.47 -1.76
C GLN A 180 8.19 8.64 -2.03
N MET A 181 8.13 9.25 -3.22
CA MET A 181 8.89 10.46 -3.56
C MET A 181 8.61 11.65 -2.63
N HIS A 182 7.39 11.75 -2.09
CA HIS A 182 7.03 12.80 -1.15
C HIS A 182 7.33 12.37 0.28
N LEU A 183 7.07 11.11 0.64
CA LEU A 183 7.37 10.60 1.97
C LEU A 183 8.87 10.68 2.30
N ILE A 184 9.76 10.36 1.35
CA ILE A 184 11.21 10.45 1.58
C ILE A 184 11.64 11.89 1.90
N LYS A 185 11.09 12.89 1.19
CA LYS A 185 11.37 14.30 1.48
C LYS A 185 10.96 14.67 2.91
N ALA A 186 9.80 14.21 3.38
CA ALA A 186 9.37 14.44 4.76
C ALA A 186 10.29 13.75 5.80
N VAL A 187 10.84 12.57 5.49
CA VAL A 187 11.81 11.88 6.34
C VAL A 187 13.14 12.64 6.41
N GLU A 188 13.64 13.09 5.26
CA GLU A 188 14.92 13.78 5.14
C GLU A 188 14.91 15.18 5.76
N MET A 189 13.74 15.81 5.85
CA MET A 189 13.57 17.07 6.58
C MET A 189 13.76 16.93 8.10
N ASP A 190 13.68 15.71 8.65
CA ASP A 190 13.86 15.40 10.08
C ASP A 190 12.97 16.20 11.04
N VAL A 191 11.79 16.61 10.56
CA VAL A 191 10.83 17.37 11.37
C VAL A 191 9.81 16.43 12.02
N GLN A 192 9.82 16.36 13.34
CA GLN A 192 8.90 15.51 14.11
C GLN A 192 7.52 16.16 14.27
N PRO A 193 6.42 15.38 14.28
CA PRO A 193 6.36 13.91 14.18
C PRO A 193 6.31 13.38 12.73
N TRP A 194 6.44 14.25 11.73
CA TRP A 194 6.15 13.94 10.33
C TRP A 194 7.21 13.05 9.69
N ALA A 195 8.47 13.22 10.06
CA ALA A 195 9.55 12.34 9.62
C ALA A 195 9.27 10.88 10.05
N ASP A 196 8.96 10.65 11.33
CA ASP A 196 8.68 9.31 11.85
C ASP A 196 7.41 8.70 11.24
N LYS A 197 6.35 9.50 11.07
CA LYS A 197 5.12 9.05 10.40
C LYS A 197 5.39 8.64 8.95
N SER A 198 6.20 9.42 8.22
CA SER A 198 6.54 9.15 6.82
C SER A 198 7.40 7.90 6.69
N ALA A 199 8.40 7.73 7.54
CA ALA A 199 9.23 6.52 7.58
C ALA A 199 8.38 5.29 7.89
N LYS A 200 7.47 5.38 8.86
CA LYS A 200 6.53 4.30 9.17
C LYS A 200 5.62 3.97 7.99
N SER A 201 5.09 4.98 7.28
CA SER A 201 4.26 4.78 6.10
C SER A 201 5.00 4.09 4.95
N ILE A 202 6.26 4.47 4.67
CA ILE A 202 7.09 3.78 3.68
C ILE A 202 7.26 2.31 4.06
N LEU A 203 7.70 2.03 5.29
CA LEU A 203 7.93 0.66 5.75
C LEU A 203 6.65 -0.18 5.73
N GLN A 204 5.52 0.39 6.15
CA GLN A 204 4.22 -0.29 6.10
C GLN A 204 3.84 -0.66 4.67
N ALA A 205 4.06 0.22 3.69
CA ALA A 205 3.74 -0.09 2.30
C ALA A 205 4.52 -1.30 1.77
N TYR A 206 5.80 -1.44 2.16
CA TYR A 206 6.59 -2.63 1.81
C TYR A 206 6.18 -3.88 2.58
N GLU A 207 5.72 -3.76 3.84
CA GLU A 207 5.12 -4.91 4.55
C GLU A 207 3.77 -5.32 3.95
N ASP A 208 2.97 -4.38 3.43
CA ASP A 208 1.73 -4.69 2.73
C ASP A 208 2.00 -5.50 1.45
N LEU A 209 3.06 -5.15 0.70
CA LEU A 209 3.52 -5.95 -0.45
C LEU A 209 3.82 -7.41 -0.04
N TRP A 210 4.45 -7.62 1.11
CA TRP A 210 4.68 -8.97 1.65
C TRP A 210 3.39 -9.68 2.03
N GLY A 211 2.43 -8.95 2.60
CA GLY A 211 1.09 -9.45 2.86
C GLY A 211 0.43 -9.96 1.57
N TYR A 212 0.57 -9.22 0.47
CA TYR A 212 0.02 -9.61 -0.83
C TYR A 212 0.71 -10.85 -1.40
N ILE A 213 2.05 -10.92 -1.38
CA ILE A 213 2.79 -12.12 -1.81
C ILE A 213 2.37 -13.35 -1.00
N ALA A 214 2.28 -13.22 0.33
CA ALA A 214 1.89 -14.31 1.21
C ALA A 214 0.44 -14.78 0.96
N GLU A 215 -0.47 -13.84 0.67
CA GLU A 215 -1.85 -14.17 0.35
C GLU A 215 -1.97 -14.88 -1.01
N SER A 216 -1.23 -14.43 -2.03
CA SER A 216 -1.10 -15.14 -3.30
C SER A 216 -0.60 -16.57 -3.09
N GLU A 217 0.41 -16.77 -2.24
CA GLU A 217 0.92 -18.10 -1.88
C GLU A 217 -0.09 -18.98 -1.12
N LYS A 218 -1.17 -18.44 -0.52
CA LYS A 218 -2.21 -19.26 0.13
C LYS A 218 -3.29 -19.74 -0.83
N GLN A 219 -3.55 -18.99 -1.90
CA GLN A 219 -4.54 -19.33 -2.93
C GLN A 219 -4.13 -20.52 -3.82
N LYS A 220 -3.04 -21.23 -3.44
CA LYS A 220 -2.49 -22.47 -4.04
C LYS A 220 -3.48 -23.59 -4.32
N SER A 221 -4.68 -23.60 -3.71
CA SER A 221 -5.59 -24.75 -3.76
C SER A 221 -6.29 -24.99 -5.11
N GLY A 222 -6.05 -24.16 -6.14
CA GLY A 222 -6.68 -24.38 -7.46
C GLY A 222 -5.99 -23.74 -8.67
N GLU A 223 -4.98 -22.88 -8.49
CA GLU A 223 -4.28 -22.23 -9.60
C GLU A 223 -3.05 -23.03 -10.07
N SER A 224 -2.78 -22.97 -11.38
CA SER A 224 -1.52 -23.50 -11.93
C SER A 224 -0.33 -22.83 -11.26
N TYR A 225 0.67 -23.63 -10.89
CA TYR A 225 1.94 -23.16 -10.32
C TYR A 225 2.57 -22.03 -11.14
N GLN A 226 2.41 -22.05 -12.48
CA GLN A 226 2.93 -21.02 -13.37
C GLN A 226 2.26 -19.66 -13.14
N LYS A 227 0.95 -19.62 -12.90
CA LYS A 227 0.21 -18.37 -12.61
C LYS A 227 0.63 -17.78 -11.27
N LEU A 228 0.70 -18.63 -10.23
CA LEU A 228 1.20 -18.23 -8.92
C LEU A 228 2.63 -17.67 -9.02
N ARG A 229 3.52 -18.37 -9.72
CA ARG A 229 4.91 -17.94 -9.94
C ARG A 229 4.96 -16.57 -10.61
N ALA A 230 4.22 -16.38 -11.71
CA ALA A 230 4.18 -15.11 -12.42
C ALA A 230 3.69 -13.97 -11.50
N HIS A 231 2.65 -14.21 -10.72
CA HIS A 231 2.09 -13.20 -9.84
C HIS A 231 3.01 -12.85 -8.65
N VAL A 232 3.67 -13.85 -8.04
CA VAL A 232 4.67 -13.61 -6.98
C VAL A 232 5.88 -12.84 -7.51
N LEU A 233 6.36 -13.18 -8.71
CA LEU A 233 7.46 -12.47 -9.35
C LEU A 233 7.08 -11.03 -9.69
N GLU A 234 5.87 -10.79 -10.20
CA GLU A 234 5.36 -9.44 -10.49
C GLU A 234 5.45 -8.52 -9.26
N TRP A 235 4.98 -8.99 -8.10
CA TRP A 235 5.08 -8.24 -6.84
C TRP A 235 6.53 -8.06 -6.37
N ALA A 236 7.34 -9.12 -6.43
CA ALA A 236 8.70 -9.09 -5.89
C ALA A 236 9.66 -8.24 -6.75
N GLU A 237 9.64 -8.41 -8.07
CA GLU A 237 10.44 -7.62 -9.02
C GLU A 237 9.99 -6.17 -9.03
N GLY A 238 8.67 -5.93 -9.01
CA GLY A 238 8.12 -4.58 -8.90
C GLY A 238 8.50 -3.89 -7.57
N GLY A 239 8.50 -4.64 -6.47
CA GLY A 239 8.98 -4.17 -5.17
C GLY A 239 10.46 -3.79 -5.19
N LEU A 240 11.32 -4.60 -5.81
CA LEU A 240 12.75 -4.28 -6.01
C LEU A 240 12.94 -3.01 -6.85
N GLN A 241 12.17 -2.86 -7.92
CA GLN A 241 12.26 -1.69 -8.78
C GLN A 241 11.83 -0.42 -8.03
N ALA A 242 10.75 -0.50 -7.24
CA ALA A 242 10.30 0.61 -6.39
C ALA A 242 11.34 0.99 -5.31
N LEU A 243 11.99 0.00 -4.68
CA LEU A 243 13.09 0.22 -3.72
C LEU A 243 14.30 0.87 -4.36
N SER A 244 14.71 0.39 -5.54
CA SER A 244 15.83 0.96 -6.30
C SER A 244 15.59 2.43 -6.64
N GLU A 245 14.37 2.76 -7.08
CA GLU A 245 13.96 4.14 -7.32
C GLU A 245 13.93 4.98 -6.04
N LEU A 246 13.45 4.41 -4.92
CA LEU A 246 13.47 5.12 -3.63
C LEU A 246 14.92 5.41 -3.17
N ASN A 247 15.81 4.44 -3.34
CA ASN A 247 17.22 4.57 -2.98
C ASN A 247 17.94 5.61 -3.87
N SER A 248 17.57 5.75 -5.14
CA SER A 248 18.16 6.77 -6.03
C SER A 248 17.72 8.21 -5.70
N LEU A 249 16.61 8.36 -4.98
CA LEU A 249 16.10 9.64 -4.51
C LEU A 249 16.71 10.10 -3.19
N ARG A 250 17.41 9.21 -2.48
CA ARG A 250 18.10 9.53 -1.23
C ARG A 250 19.13 10.61 -1.50
N PHE A 251 19.14 11.65 -0.67
CA PHE A 251 20.24 12.63 -0.65
C PHE A 251 21.28 12.19 0.39
N PRO A 252 22.40 11.55 0.01
CA PRO A 252 23.47 11.23 0.94
C PRO A 252 24.19 12.52 1.36
N GLY A 253 23.63 13.22 2.35
CA GLY A 253 24.22 14.38 3.00
C GLY A 253 25.10 14.00 4.19
N ALA A 254 25.95 14.93 4.64
CA ALA A 254 26.91 14.71 5.72
C ALA A 254 26.29 14.42 7.12
N GLN A 255 24.98 14.63 7.30
CA GLN A 255 24.26 14.30 8.53
C GLN A 255 22.88 13.72 8.21
N GLU A 256 22.83 12.42 7.90
CA GLU A 256 21.56 11.72 7.84
C GLU A 256 20.92 11.61 9.23
N SER A 257 19.65 11.98 9.32
CA SER A 257 18.87 11.80 10.54
C SER A 257 18.87 10.34 11.00
N SER A 258 18.71 10.13 12.31
CA SER A 258 18.59 8.78 12.86
C SER A 258 17.37 8.05 12.30
N THR A 259 16.28 8.78 12.06
CA THR A 259 15.05 8.25 11.42
C THR A 259 15.31 7.80 9.99
N SER A 260 16.00 8.61 9.17
CA SER A 260 16.35 8.24 7.79
C SER A 260 17.25 7.00 7.76
N ARG A 261 18.35 6.98 8.55
CA ARG A 261 19.26 5.83 8.64
C ARG A 261 18.55 4.54 9.05
N ARG A 262 17.72 4.60 10.10
CA ARG A 262 16.94 3.45 10.57
C ARG A 262 15.96 2.96 9.50
N MET A 263 15.29 3.87 8.80
CA MET A 263 14.38 3.52 7.71
C MET A 263 15.13 2.81 6.57
N PHE A 264 16.22 3.38 6.05
CA PHE A 264 16.97 2.77 4.96
C PHE A 264 17.61 1.44 5.33
N SER A 265 18.10 1.28 6.57
CA SER A 265 18.56 -0.02 7.05
C SER A 265 17.46 -1.09 7.00
N ASN A 266 16.23 -0.73 7.37
CA ASN A 266 15.09 -1.63 7.24
C ASN A 266 14.73 -1.91 5.79
N LEU A 267 14.82 -0.91 4.89
CA LEU A 267 14.57 -1.09 3.46
C LEU A 267 15.58 -2.03 2.80
N SER A 268 16.86 -1.98 3.17
CA SER A 268 17.86 -2.96 2.71
C SER A 268 17.53 -4.40 3.12
N ASN A 269 16.93 -4.58 4.30
CA ASN A 269 16.42 -5.89 4.71
C ASN A 269 15.22 -6.32 3.83
N GLN A 270 14.33 -5.41 3.46
CA GLN A 270 13.23 -5.70 2.53
C GLN A 270 13.75 -6.07 1.15
N GLU A 271 14.73 -5.34 0.63
CA GLU A 271 15.39 -5.63 -0.65
C GLU A 271 15.97 -7.04 -0.66
N SER A 272 16.71 -7.40 0.40
CA SER A 272 17.28 -8.75 0.56
C SER A 272 16.19 -9.84 0.60
N ARG A 273 15.04 -9.57 1.21
CA ARG A 273 13.90 -10.51 1.22
C ARG A 273 13.33 -10.69 -0.19
N PHE A 274 13.14 -9.61 -0.95
CA PHE A 274 12.62 -9.69 -2.32
C PHE A 274 13.59 -10.44 -3.25
N GLN A 275 14.89 -10.15 -3.16
CA GLN A 275 15.92 -10.85 -3.94
C GLN A 275 15.88 -12.38 -3.70
N LYS A 276 15.68 -12.81 -2.44
CA LYS A 276 15.55 -14.24 -2.10
C LYS A 276 14.31 -14.87 -2.73
N ILE A 277 13.18 -14.17 -2.77
CA ILE A 277 11.96 -14.66 -3.44
C ILE A 277 12.17 -14.77 -4.94
N VAL A 278 12.70 -13.71 -5.57
CA VAL A 278 12.99 -13.72 -7.01
C VAL A 278 13.92 -14.90 -7.33
N SER A 279 14.98 -15.11 -6.56
CA SER A 279 15.91 -16.22 -6.73
C SER A 279 15.23 -17.59 -6.57
N LYS A 280 14.40 -17.76 -5.53
CA LYS A 280 13.62 -18.99 -5.28
C LYS A 280 12.74 -19.36 -6.47
N TYR A 281 12.07 -18.39 -7.08
CA TYR A 281 11.15 -18.61 -8.21
C TYR A 281 11.84 -18.54 -9.58
N ALA A 282 13.03 -17.95 -9.70
CA ALA A 282 13.82 -17.95 -10.94
C ALA A 282 14.44 -19.33 -11.21
N VAL A 283 14.94 -20.01 -10.17
CA VAL A 283 15.65 -21.30 -10.27
C VAL A 283 14.71 -22.49 -10.48
N SER A 284 13.42 -22.35 -10.14
CA SER A 284 12.43 -23.39 -10.43
C SER A 284 12.16 -23.43 -11.94
N THR A 285 12.90 -24.27 -12.67
CA THR A 285 12.59 -24.59 -14.07
C THR A 285 11.16 -25.12 -14.11
N PRO A 286 10.25 -24.55 -14.92
CA PRO A 286 8.94 -25.17 -15.11
C PRO A 286 9.17 -26.60 -15.61
N LEU A 287 8.45 -27.56 -15.02
CA LEU A 287 8.40 -28.92 -15.56
C LEU A 287 8.00 -28.79 -17.03
N THR A 288 8.74 -29.43 -17.94
CA THR A 288 8.37 -29.45 -19.35
C THR A 288 6.97 -30.05 -19.49
N GLN A 289 6.21 -29.70 -20.54
CA GLN A 289 4.89 -30.32 -20.81
C GLN A 289 4.97 -31.86 -20.77
N GLU A 290 6.13 -32.41 -21.16
CA GLU A 290 6.42 -33.84 -21.10
C GLU A 290 6.58 -34.36 -19.65
N ALA A 291 7.22 -33.60 -18.76
CA ALA A 291 7.33 -33.95 -17.35
C ALA A 291 6.00 -33.79 -16.59
N GLU A 292 5.19 -32.77 -16.93
CA GLU A 292 3.81 -32.63 -16.44
C GLU A 292 2.93 -33.81 -16.91
N SER A 293 3.02 -34.20 -18.18
CA SER A 293 2.31 -35.36 -18.73
C SER A 293 2.75 -36.67 -18.07
N ARG A 294 4.05 -36.86 -17.80
CA ARG A 294 4.56 -38.05 -17.10
C ARG A 294 4.13 -38.13 -15.64
N GLN A 295 3.96 -37.00 -14.95
CA GLN A 295 3.41 -36.98 -13.60
C GLN A 295 1.89 -37.18 -13.57
N GLY A 296 1.16 -36.71 -14.58
CA GLY A 296 -0.26 -37.04 -14.77
C GLY A 296 -0.51 -38.51 -15.09
N ILE A 297 0.47 -39.20 -15.68
CA ILE A 297 0.47 -40.66 -15.91
C ILE A 297 1.11 -41.39 -14.71
N GLN A 298 0.82 -40.97 -13.47
CA GLN A 298 0.90 -41.91 -12.36
C GLN A 298 -0.29 -42.87 -12.44
N ARG A 299 -0.20 -43.84 -13.37
CA ARG A 299 -1.08 -45.02 -13.34
C ARG A 299 -0.96 -45.64 -11.95
N LYS A 300 -2.09 -46.04 -11.35
CA LYS A 300 -2.16 -46.98 -10.22
C LYS A 300 -1.60 -48.34 -10.65
N GLY A 301 -0.32 -48.38 -11.00
CA GLY A 301 0.45 -49.55 -11.38
C GLY A 301 1.32 -49.89 -10.20
N ARG A 302 0.94 -50.95 -9.50
CA ARG A 302 1.72 -51.62 -8.46
C ARG A 302 3.16 -51.76 -8.95
N VAL A 303 4.08 -50.94 -8.44
CA VAL A 303 5.50 -51.13 -8.68
C VAL A 303 5.86 -52.45 -8.00
N LYS A 304 6.02 -53.52 -8.78
CA LYS A 304 6.76 -54.69 -8.31
C LYS A 304 8.18 -54.20 -8.06
N SER A 305 8.55 -53.98 -6.81
CA SER A 305 9.93 -53.78 -6.43
C SER A 305 10.69 -55.05 -6.79
N ASN A 306 11.56 -54.98 -7.80
CA ASN A 306 12.54 -56.04 -8.09
C ASN A 306 13.76 -55.96 -7.14
N SER A 307 13.69 -55.14 -6.11
CA SER A 307 14.68 -55.10 -5.03
C SER A 307 14.12 -55.90 -3.85
N PRO A 308 14.74 -57.02 -3.46
CA PRO A 308 14.31 -57.76 -2.28
C PRO A 308 14.35 -56.83 -1.07
N SER A 309 13.32 -56.90 -0.23
CA SER A 309 13.29 -56.11 1.00
C SER A 309 14.47 -56.51 1.90
N ILE A 310 14.95 -55.60 2.73
CA ILE A 310 16.03 -55.87 3.70
C ILE A 310 15.73 -57.12 4.56
N LEU A 311 14.44 -57.41 4.81
CA LEU A 311 13.96 -58.61 5.49
C LEU A 311 14.15 -59.90 4.68
N GLU A 312 13.99 -59.85 3.35
CA GLU A 312 14.22 -60.99 2.46
C GLU A 312 15.71 -61.27 2.27
N THR A 313 16.56 -60.23 2.27
CA THR A 313 18.03 -60.39 2.23
C THR A 313 18.54 -61.04 3.51
N GLN A 314 18.02 -60.64 4.67
CA GLN A 314 18.35 -61.27 5.96
C GLN A 314 17.86 -62.71 6.07
N ALA A 315 16.70 -63.04 5.48
CA ALA A 315 16.18 -64.41 5.46
C ALA A 315 17.01 -65.35 4.55
N LEU A 316 17.55 -64.83 3.45
CA LEU A 316 18.44 -65.57 2.54
C LEU A 316 19.82 -65.83 3.18
N GLU A 317 20.39 -64.85 3.88
CA GLU A 317 21.65 -65.03 4.61
C GLU A 317 21.52 -66.04 5.76
N GLN A 318 20.38 -66.07 6.46
CA GLN A 318 20.14 -67.07 7.51
C GLN A 318 19.98 -68.49 6.95
N LYS A 319 19.41 -68.65 5.74
CA LYS A 319 19.32 -69.95 5.07
C LYS A 319 20.69 -70.46 4.62
N GLN A 320 21.55 -69.59 4.08
CA GLN A 320 22.92 -69.96 3.68
C GLN A 320 23.80 -70.34 4.89
N LYS A 321 23.65 -69.66 6.04
CA LYS A 321 24.37 -70.04 7.27
C LYS A 321 23.95 -71.40 7.81
N LYS A 322 22.69 -71.83 7.61
CA LYS A 322 22.21 -73.15 8.03
C LYS A 322 22.64 -74.30 7.10
N SER A 323 22.91 -74.04 5.82
CA SER A 323 23.38 -75.07 4.89
C SER A 323 24.88 -75.36 4.97
N SER A 324 25.69 -74.48 5.57
CA SER A 324 27.14 -74.71 5.76
C SER A 324 27.53 -75.49 7.03
N LYS A 325 26.54 -75.93 7.83
CA LYS A 325 26.73 -76.69 9.08
C LYS A 325 26.20 -78.12 9.01
N ARG A 326 26.13 -78.72 7.82
CA ARG A 326 25.81 -80.14 7.63
C ARG A 326 26.92 -80.85 6.89
#